data_AF-A0A256BMB6-F1
#
_entry.id   AF-A0A256BMB6-F1
#
_cell.length_a   1.000
_cell.length_b   1.000
_cell.length_c   1.000
_cell.angle_alpha   90.00
_cell.angle_beta   90.00
_cell.angle_gamma   90.00
#
_symmetry.space_group_name_H-M   'P 1'
#
loop_
_entity.id
_entity.type
_entity.pdbx_description
1 polymer ?
#
loop_
_entity_poly.entity_id
_entity_poly.type
_entity_poly.pdbx_seq_one_letter_code
_entity_poly.pdbx_strand_id
1 'polypeptide(L)'
;MGMPCEINSILKLPPSQYPQQLVKGAKHQAQKQNYRLIPIDVPIPLVDENWLAHTDIIINKLTWENGQTHISFAIDRLYLTPFAIKA
;
A
#
# COMPACT_ATOMS: atom_id res chain seq x y z
N MET A 1 -5.25 -22.65 -18.49
CA MET A 1 -5.83 -21.37 -18.03
C MET A 1 -5.17 -21.02 -16.71
N GLY A 2 -4.46 -19.89 -16.62
CA GLY A 2 -3.70 -19.49 -15.42
C GLY A 2 -4.42 -18.42 -14.59
N MET A 3 -3.92 -18.15 -13.39
CA MET A 3 -4.41 -17.08 -12.52
C MET A 3 -3.52 -15.85 -12.68
N PRO A 4 -3.97 -14.77 -13.36
CA PRO A 4 -3.16 -13.56 -13.52
C PRO A 4 -3.09 -12.80 -12.19
N CYS A 5 -1.88 -12.52 -11.73
CA CYS A 5 -1.61 -11.72 -10.52
C CYS A 5 -0.46 -10.76 -10.76
N GLU A 6 -0.46 -9.62 -10.07
CA GLU A 6 0.66 -8.67 -10.06
C GLU A 6 1.31 -8.66 -8.67
N ILE A 7 2.64 -8.71 -8.61
CA ILE A 7 3.41 -8.64 -7.37
C ILE A 7 3.79 -7.18 -7.10
N ASN A 8 3.46 -6.67 -5.92
CA ASN A 8 3.85 -5.33 -5.50
C ASN A 8 4.62 -5.39 -4.18
N SER A 9 5.82 -4.79 -4.16
CA SER A 9 6.64 -4.63 -2.94
C SER A 9 6.48 -3.27 -2.28
N ILE A 10 5.66 -2.40 -2.87
CA ILE A 10 5.31 -1.06 -2.39
C ILE A 10 3.81 -0.86 -2.56
N LEU A 11 3.21 -0.03 -1.72
CA LEU A 11 1.82 0.38 -1.89
C LEU A 11 1.76 1.77 -2.50
N LYS A 12 1.42 1.86 -3.79
CA LYS A 12 1.04 3.13 -4.44
C LYS A 12 -0.48 3.28 -4.42
N LEU A 13 -1.01 4.36 -3.86
CA LEU A 13 -2.47 4.60 -3.87
C LEU A 13 -2.83 5.75 -4.80
N PRO A 14 -4.05 5.74 -5.40
CA PRO A 14 -4.57 6.95 -6.04
C PRO A 14 -4.83 8.03 -4.97
N PRO A 15 -4.82 9.32 -5.32
CA PRO A 15 -5.06 10.41 -4.38
C PRO A 15 -6.37 10.29 -3.59
N SER A 16 -7.40 9.68 -4.18
CA SER A 16 -8.70 9.45 -3.53
C SER A 16 -8.66 8.44 -2.37
N GLN A 17 -7.65 7.59 -2.31
CA GLN A 17 -7.49 6.56 -1.28
C GLN A 17 -6.23 6.77 -0.43
N TYR A 18 -5.40 7.76 -0.78
CA TYR A 18 -4.22 8.09 0.00
C TYR A 18 -4.64 8.75 1.33
N PRO A 19 -4.09 8.33 2.49
CA PRO A 19 -4.44 8.93 3.77
C PRO A 19 -4.17 10.44 3.82
N GLN A 20 -5.15 11.24 4.23
CA GLN A 20 -4.97 12.68 4.41
C GLN A 20 -4.00 13.03 5.54
N GLN A 21 -3.91 12.16 6.55
CA GLN A 21 -3.01 12.31 7.68
C GLN A 21 -2.23 11.02 7.88
N LEU A 22 -0.91 11.13 7.95
CA LEU A 22 -0.01 10.02 8.23
C LEU A 22 0.33 10.02 9.72
N VAL A 23 -0.42 9.24 10.50
CA VAL A 23 -0.23 9.10 11.95
C VAL A 23 0.17 7.67 12.26
N LYS A 24 1.27 7.48 13.00
CA LYS A 24 1.73 6.14 13.41
C LYS A 24 0.61 5.38 14.14
N GLY A 25 0.39 4.14 13.72
CA GLY A 25 -0.65 3.25 14.22
C GLY A 25 -2.04 3.47 13.61
N ALA A 26 -2.25 4.53 12.83
CA ALA A 26 -3.52 4.76 12.15
C ALA A 26 -3.78 3.65 11.12
N LYS A 27 -5.02 3.17 11.09
CA LYS A 27 -5.48 2.09 10.23
C LYS A 27 -6.24 2.65 9.05
N HIS A 28 -5.98 2.11 7.87
CA HIS A 28 -6.58 2.54 6.62
C HIS A 28 -6.98 1.34 5.77
N GLN A 29 -7.88 1.61 4.82
CA GLN A 29 -8.31 0.64 3.82
C GLN A 29 -8.10 1.21 2.43
N ALA A 30 -7.70 0.34 1.50
CA ALA A 30 -7.53 0.68 0.10
C ALA A 30 -7.96 -0.49 -0.80
N GLN A 31 -8.13 -0.17 -2.08
CA GLN A 31 -8.58 -1.06 -3.13
C GLN A 31 -7.69 -0.92 -4.36
N LYS A 32 -7.35 -2.04 -4.96
CA LYS A 32 -6.59 -2.16 -6.21
C LYS A 32 -7.38 -3.00 -7.20
N GLN A 33 -7.29 -2.64 -8.47
CA GLN A 33 -7.82 -3.48 -9.54
C GLN A 33 -6.93 -4.70 -9.78
N ASN A 34 -7.56 -5.80 -10.17
CA ASN A 34 -6.98 -7.13 -10.35
C ASN A 34 -6.41 -7.71 -9.05
N TYR A 35 -6.00 -8.97 -9.11
CA TYR A 35 -5.41 -9.68 -7.98
C TYR A 35 -3.95 -9.27 -7.79
N ARG A 36 -3.65 -8.73 -6.61
CA ARG A 36 -2.33 -8.26 -6.20
C ARG A 36 -1.77 -9.15 -5.11
N LEU A 37 -0.52 -9.55 -5.26
CA LEU A 37 0.28 -10.18 -4.22
C LEU A 37 1.13 -9.09 -3.58
N ILE A 38 0.90 -8.86 -2.29
CA ILE A 38 1.60 -7.84 -1.50
C ILE A 38 2.01 -8.48 -0.16
N PRO A 39 3.24 -8.24 0.33
CA PRO A 39 3.66 -8.79 1.62
C PRO A 39 2.72 -8.38 2.77
N ILE A 40 2.38 -9.34 3.63
CA ILE A 40 1.55 -9.18 4.83
C ILE A 40 2.46 -9.28 6.06
N ASP A 41 2.15 -8.56 7.13
CA ASP A 41 2.88 -8.56 8.41
C ASP A 41 4.36 -8.14 8.33
N VAL A 42 4.75 -7.49 7.23
CA VAL A 42 6.08 -6.88 7.07
C VAL A 42 5.95 -5.42 6.64
N PRO A 43 6.89 -4.55 7.04
CA PRO A 43 6.89 -3.15 6.62
C PRO A 43 7.14 -3.03 5.11
N ILE A 44 6.28 -2.28 4.41
CA ILE A 44 6.49 -1.87 3.02
C ILE A 44 6.25 -0.36 2.87
N PRO A 45 6.93 0.31 1.93
CA PRO A 45 6.70 1.73 1.67
C PRO A 45 5.31 2.03 1.10
N LEU A 46 4.67 3.06 1.64
CA LEU A 46 3.52 3.75 1.04
C LEU A 46 4.02 4.96 0.24
N VAL A 47 3.68 5.01 -1.05
CA VAL A 47 4.10 6.07 -1.96
C VAL A 47 2.91 6.88 -2.50
N ASP A 48 3.16 8.16 -2.74
CA ASP A 48 2.20 9.10 -3.34
C ASP A 48 2.17 9.01 -4.89
N GLU A 49 1.43 9.92 -5.52
CA GLU A 49 1.34 10.02 -6.98
C GLU A 49 2.70 10.27 -7.65
N ASN A 50 3.60 10.97 -6.97
CA ASN A 50 4.94 11.37 -7.42
C ASN A 50 6.01 10.30 -7.13
N TRP A 51 5.61 9.11 -6.67
CA TRP A 51 6.52 8.01 -6.30
C TRP A 51 7.47 8.35 -5.14
N LEU A 52 7.07 9.28 -4.28
CA LEU A 52 7.77 9.59 -3.04
C LEU A 52 7.21 8.72 -1.91
N ALA A 53 8.09 8.04 -1.20
CA ALA A 53 7.75 7.31 0.01
C ALA A 53 7.77 8.24 1.20
N HIS A 54 6.66 8.27 1.94
CA HIS A 54 6.48 9.10 3.13
C HIS A 54 6.50 8.28 4.42
N THR A 55 6.16 6.99 4.32
CA THR A 55 6.00 6.11 5.47
C THR A 55 6.13 4.64 5.09
N ASP A 56 6.54 3.81 6.06
CA ASP A 56 6.31 2.38 6.02
C ASP A 56 4.94 2.05 6.63
N ILE A 57 4.26 1.10 5.99
CA ILE A 57 3.00 0.52 6.45
C ILE A 57 3.15 -0.98 6.65
N ILE A 58 2.30 -1.55 7.50
CA ILE A 58 2.13 -2.99 7.64
C ILE A 58 0.74 -3.36 7.14
N ILE A 59 0.66 -4.20 6.12
CA ILE A 59 -0.62 -4.77 5.68
C ILE A 59 -1.04 -5.85 6.68
N ASN A 60 -2.22 -5.68 7.27
CA ASN A 60 -2.79 -6.62 8.23
C ASN A 60 -3.82 -7.57 7.61
N LYS A 61 -4.41 -7.17 6.47
CA LYS A 61 -5.36 -8.01 5.74
C LYS A 61 -5.32 -7.70 4.25
N LEU A 62 -5.30 -8.74 3.44
CA LEU A 62 -5.45 -8.68 1.99
C LEU A 62 -6.53 -9.67 1.58
N THR A 63 -7.48 -9.23 0.76
CA THR A 63 -8.58 -10.08 0.29
C THR A 63 -8.82 -9.83 -1.19
N TRP A 64 -8.98 -10.92 -1.93
CA TRP A 64 -9.35 -10.91 -3.35
C TRP A 64 -10.84 -11.17 -3.50
N GLU A 65 -11.54 -10.29 -4.19
CA GLU A 65 -12.97 -10.39 -4.41
C GLU A 65 -13.35 -9.69 -5.70
N ASN A 66 -14.16 -10.31 -6.56
CA ASN A 66 -14.69 -9.71 -7.79
C ASN A 66 -13.65 -9.02 -8.68
N GLY A 67 -12.46 -9.62 -8.84
CA GLY A 67 -11.37 -9.05 -9.63
C GLY A 67 -10.70 -7.82 -9.00
N GLN A 68 -10.88 -7.60 -7.69
CA GLN A 68 -10.27 -6.52 -6.92
C GLN A 68 -9.44 -7.08 -5.76
N THR A 69 -8.50 -6.28 -5.30
CA THR A 69 -7.72 -6.54 -4.08
C THR A 69 -8.04 -5.48 -3.05
N HIS A 70 -8.65 -5.91 -1.94
CA HIS A 70 -8.93 -5.08 -0.77
C HIS A 70 -7.78 -5.22 0.23
N ILE A 71 -7.28 -4.09 0.71
CA ILE A 71 -6.08 -4.01 1.55
C ILE A 71 -6.46 -3.25 2.82
N SER A 72 -6.19 -3.83 3.98
CA SER A 72 -6.22 -3.12 5.27
C SER A 72 -4.81 -3.04 5.81
N PHE A 73 -4.36 -1.85 6.19
CA PHE A 73 -3.00 -1.62 6.65
C PHE A 73 -2.96 -0.61 7.79
N ALA A 74 -1.86 -0.62 8.53
CA ALA A 74 -1.54 0.36 9.55
C ALA A 74 -0.24 1.09 9.22
N ILE A 75 -0.15 2.36 9.60
CA ILE A 75 1.08 3.14 9.50
C ILE A 75 2.06 2.67 10.59
N ASP A 76 3.27 2.26 10.21
CA ASP A 76 4.28 1.76 11.14
C ASP A 76 5.37 2.80 11.44
N ARG A 77 5.92 3.43 10.40
CA ARG A 77 7.04 4.37 10.53
C ARG A 77 6.86 5.56 9.61
N LEU A 78 6.90 6.77 10.16
CA LEU A 78 6.96 8.00 9.38
C LEU A 78 8.41 8.37 9.07
N TYR A 79 8.67 8.83 7.86
CA TYR A 79 9.99 9.37 7.50
C TYR A 79 10.06 10.86 7.80
N LEU A 80 11.23 11.32 8.25
CA LEU A 80 11.50 12.75 8.44
C LEU A 80 11.58 13.49 7.10
N THR A 81 12.06 12.82 6.06
CA THR A 81 12.18 13.37 4.72
C THR A 81 11.73 12.31 3.72
N PRO A 82 10.71 12.60 2.88
CA PRO A 82 10.29 11.68 1.83
C PRO A 82 11.41 11.44 0.82
N PHE A 83 11.45 10.25 0.23
CA PHE A 83 12.45 9.89 -0.78
C PHE A 83 11.82 9.18 -1.97
N ALA A 84 12.41 9.36 -3.15
CA ALA A 84 11.94 8.72 -4.37
C ALA A 84 12.27 7.22 -4.37
N ILE A 85 11.28 6.38 -4.66
CA ILE A 85 11.48 4.93 -4.82
C ILE A 85 11.82 4.54 -6.26
N LYS A 86 11.48 5.39 -7.22
CA LYS A 86 11.79 5.20 -8.63
C LYS A 86 12.82 6.23 -9.05
N ALA A 87 13.97 5.76 -9.52
CA ALA A 87 14.96 6.57 -10.22
C ALA A 87 14.53 6.82 -11.67
#